data_AF-A0A101WI29-F1
#
_entry.id   AF-A0A101WI29-F1
#
_cell.length_a   1.000
_cell.length_b   1.000
_cell.length_c   1.000
_cell.angle_alpha   90.00
_cell.angle_beta   90.00
_cell.angle_gamma   90.00
#
_symmetry.space_group_name_H-M   'P 1'
#
loop_
_entity.id
_entity.type
_entity.pdbx_description
1 polymer ?
#
loop_
_entity_poly.entity_id
_entity_poly.type
_entity_poly.pdbx_seq_one_letter_code
_entity_poly.pdbx_strand_id
1 'polypeptide(L)'
;MPVGIEAYNSFERNIEKAVNALRGKDYSTAQEYIGYAMLENNHAPEVHNLLGILAELTEDLSLAGKHYRAANALDPTYKPASKNLERITSFYYRVGNVNPDFGDKPEEEETIPYVIEYDDKNIGHFRRKEQVK
;
A
#
# COMPACT_ATOMS: atom_id res chain seq x y z
N MET A 1 10.81 27.31 -21.91
CA MET A 1 10.39 27.72 -20.56
C MET A 1 10.06 26.45 -19.79
N PRO A 2 10.77 26.09 -18.72
CA PRO A 2 10.46 24.88 -17.96
C PRO A 2 9.22 25.14 -17.11
N VAL A 3 8.20 24.30 -17.30
CA VAL A 3 6.93 24.37 -16.58
C VAL A 3 7.08 23.63 -15.26
N GLY A 4 7.06 24.40 -14.16
CA GLY A 4 6.47 24.02 -12.87
C GLY A 4 7.03 22.83 -12.10
N ILE A 5 8.01 23.07 -11.23
CA ILE A 5 8.36 22.21 -10.07
C ILE A 5 7.71 22.81 -8.79
N GLU A 6 6.55 23.46 -8.89
CA GLU A 6 5.95 24.24 -7.79
C GLU A 6 4.51 23.81 -7.50
N ALA A 7 4.39 22.71 -6.75
CA ALA A 7 3.39 22.45 -5.70
C ALA A 7 3.38 20.94 -5.43
N TYR A 8 3.99 20.50 -4.33
CA TYR A 8 3.53 19.25 -3.71
C TYR A 8 2.02 19.38 -3.53
N ASN A 9 1.24 18.45 -4.07
CA ASN A 9 -0.21 18.53 -3.99
C ASN A 9 -0.60 18.50 -2.50
N SER A 10 -1.57 19.34 -2.09
CA SER A 10 -2.04 19.40 -0.70
C SER A 10 -2.36 18.01 -0.14
N PHE A 11 -2.94 17.17 -1.00
CA PHE A 11 -3.18 15.75 -0.79
C PHE A 11 -1.92 14.97 -0.40
N GLU A 12 -0.86 15.02 -1.21
CA GLU A 12 0.40 14.28 -0.97
C GLU A 12 1.03 14.70 0.35
N ARG A 13 0.99 16.01 0.67
CA ARG A 13 1.48 16.54 1.94
C ARG A 13 0.66 16.04 3.13
N ASN A 14 -0.66 15.93 2.98
CA ASN A 14 -1.53 15.38 4.02
C ASN A 14 -1.28 13.88 4.22
N ILE A 15 -1.09 13.12 3.14
CA ILE A 15 -0.69 11.71 3.19
C ILE A 15 0.65 11.54 3.92
N GLU A 16 1.67 12.31 3.56
CA GLU A 16 2.99 12.26 4.20
C GLU A 16 2.91 12.52 5.72
N LYS A 17 2.18 13.56 6.12
CA LYS A 17 1.98 13.89 7.53
C LYS A 17 1.22 12.80 8.29
N ALA A 18 0.19 12.21 7.66
CA ALA A 18 -0.53 11.09 8.24
C ALA A 18 0.37 9.87 8.46
N VAL A 19 1.20 9.52 7.48
CA VAL A 19 2.17 8.42 7.59
C VAL A 19 3.15 8.67 8.74
N ASN A 20 3.70 9.89 8.84
CA ASN A 20 4.61 10.25 9.91
C ASN A 20 3.93 10.20 11.29
N ALA A 21 2.69 10.66 11.41
CA ALA A 21 1.91 10.59 12.65
C ALA A 21 1.61 9.14 13.06
N LEU A 22 1.21 8.27 12.12
CA LEU A 22 0.99 6.84 12.38
C LEU A 22 2.27 6.14 12.87
N ARG A 23 3.42 6.43 12.26
CA ARG A 23 4.73 5.91 12.72
C ARG A 23 5.09 6.40 14.12
N GLY A 24 4.75 7.65 14.42
CA GLY A 24 4.90 8.25 15.74
C GLY A 24 3.88 7.76 16.78
N LYS A 25 2.91 6.93 16.40
CA LYS A 25 1.75 6.51 17.21
C LYS A 25 0.87 7.68 17.68
N ASP A 26 0.92 8.80 16.97
CA ASP A 26 0.00 9.91 17.17
C ASP A 26 -1.25 9.70 16.32
N TYR A 27 -2.15 8.86 16.84
CA TYR A 27 -3.35 8.43 16.14
C TYR A 27 -4.36 9.57 15.93
N SER A 28 -4.38 10.56 16.84
CA SER A 28 -5.26 11.73 16.72
C SER A 28 -4.84 12.60 15.52
N THR A 29 -3.54 12.93 15.44
CA THR A 29 -3.02 13.72 14.33
C THR A 29 -3.04 12.94 13.02
N ALA A 30 -2.80 11.62 13.05
CA ALA A 30 -2.97 10.78 11.88
C ALA A 30 -4.40 10.86 11.34
N GLN A 31 -5.42 10.67 12.20
CA GLN A 31 -6.81 10.73 11.80
C GLN A 31 -7.19 12.09 11.18
N GLU A 32 -6.68 13.19 11.75
CA GLU A 32 -6.91 14.54 11.22
C GLU A 32 -6.36 14.68 9.79
N TYR A 33 -5.08 14.33 9.57
CA TYR A 33 -4.47 14.47 8.24
C TYR A 33 -5.03 13.50 7.20
N ILE A 34 -5.42 12.29 7.61
CA ILE A 34 -6.16 11.36 6.75
C ILE A 34 -7.50 11.98 6.36
N GLY A 35 -8.20 12.64 7.29
CA GLY A 35 -9.44 13.36 7.02
C GLY A 35 -9.26 14.49 6.01
N TYR A 36 -8.20 15.28 6.12
CA TYR A 36 -7.89 16.33 5.14
C TYR A 36 -7.60 15.75 3.75
N ALA A 37 -6.81 14.69 3.65
CA ALA A 37 -6.58 14.00 2.37
C ALA A 37 -7.89 13.42 1.78
N MET A 38 -8.76 12.88 2.63
CA MET A 38 -10.07 12.35 2.21
C MET A 38 -11.02 13.41 1.68
N LEU A 39 -11.01 14.62 2.26
CA LEU A 39 -11.80 15.75 1.78
C LEU A 39 -11.38 16.20 0.37
N GLU A 40 -10.08 16.09 0.06
CA GLU A 40 -9.55 16.42 -1.25
C GLU A 40 -9.83 15.31 -2.28
N ASN A 41 -9.61 14.04 -1.91
CA ASN A 41 -9.89 12.90 -2.76
C ASN A 41 -10.32 11.67 -1.95
N ASN A 42 -11.64 11.44 -1.88
CA ASN A 42 -12.20 10.29 -1.16
C ASN A 42 -12.11 8.95 -1.92
N HIS A 43 -11.77 9.00 -3.21
CA HIS A 43 -11.58 7.84 -4.08
C HIS A 43 -10.12 7.35 -4.12
N ALA A 44 -9.23 8.03 -3.41
CA ALA A 44 -7.82 7.68 -3.33
C ALA A 44 -7.62 6.39 -2.50
N PRO A 45 -6.99 5.33 -3.04
CA PRO A 45 -6.72 4.11 -2.29
C PRO A 45 -5.80 4.34 -1.08
N GLU A 46 -4.92 5.34 -1.14
CA GLU A 46 -3.99 5.72 -0.07
C GLU A 46 -4.73 6.08 1.21
N VAL A 47 -5.80 6.87 1.11
CA VAL A 47 -6.63 7.30 2.24
C VAL A 47 -7.23 6.09 2.95
N HIS A 48 -7.82 5.16 2.19
CA HIS A 48 -8.41 3.95 2.74
C HIS A 48 -7.34 2.99 3.29
N ASN A 49 -6.15 2.91 2.68
CA ASN A 49 -5.05 2.15 3.26
C ASN A 49 -4.62 2.71 4.62
N LEU A 50 -4.46 4.03 4.75
CA LEU A 50 -4.08 4.67 6.01
C LEU A 50 -5.16 4.54 7.10
N LEU A 51 -6.45 4.63 6.74
CA LEU A 51 -7.55 4.34 7.67
C LEU A 51 -7.51 2.87 8.15
N GLY A 52 -7.17 1.95 7.25
CA GLY A 52 -6.97 0.54 7.60
C GLY A 52 -5.83 0.35 8.59
N ILE A 53 -4.70 1.02 8.36
CA ILE A 53 -3.53 0.98 9.24
C ILE A 53 -3.86 1.59 10.61
N LEU A 54 -4.54 2.74 10.64
CA LEU A 54 -4.99 3.37 11.87
C LEU A 54 -5.83 2.39 12.69
N ALA A 55 -6.85 1.78 12.06
CA ALA A 55 -7.72 0.81 12.72
C ALA A 55 -6.95 -0.40 13.25
N GLU A 56 -6.01 -0.94 12.47
CA GLU A 56 -5.15 -2.06 12.86
C GLU A 56 -4.26 -1.72 14.07
N LEU A 57 -3.64 -0.54 14.07
CA LEU A 57 -2.79 -0.05 15.17
C LEU A 57 -3.60 0.25 16.44
N THR A 58 -4.90 0.48 16.30
CA THR A 58 -5.86 0.60 17.42
C THR A 58 -6.60 -0.71 17.72
N GLU A 59 -6.14 -1.84 17.16
CA GLU A 59 -6.65 -3.20 17.39
C GLU A 59 -8.08 -3.50 16.87
N ASP A 60 -8.66 -2.65 16.01
CA ASP A 60 -9.91 -2.94 15.31
C ASP A 60 -9.64 -3.58 13.94
N LEU A 61 -9.34 -4.87 13.94
CA LEU A 61 -9.06 -5.64 12.73
C LEU A 61 -10.26 -5.75 11.77
N SER A 62 -11.47 -5.69 12.31
CA SER A 62 -12.69 -5.74 11.50
C SER A 62 -12.80 -4.48 10.65
N LEU A 63 -12.60 -3.31 11.27
CA LEU A 63 -12.56 -2.04 10.58
C LEU A 63 -11.37 -1.93 9.64
N ALA A 64 -10.17 -2.37 10.07
CA ALA A 64 -8.98 -2.40 9.24
C ALA A 64 -9.22 -3.15 7.92
N GLY A 65 -9.79 -4.36 8.02
CA GLY A 65 -10.10 -5.16 6.84
C GLY A 65 -11.17 -4.56 5.93
N LYS A 66 -12.10 -3.74 6.44
CA LYS A 66 -13.07 -3.02 5.58
C LYS A 66 -12.37 -1.97 4.75
N HIS A 67 -11.50 -1.18 5.38
CA HIS A 67 -10.76 -0.12 4.71
C HIS A 67 -9.74 -0.66 3.69
N TYR A 68 -9.01 -1.72 4.01
CA TYR A 68 -8.12 -2.35 3.02
C TYR A 68 -8.88 -2.91 1.81
N ARG A 69 -10.07 -3.50 2.02
CA ARG A 69 -10.92 -3.95 0.91
C ARG A 69 -11.46 -2.78 0.09
N ALA A 70 -11.80 -1.66 0.72
CA ALA A 70 -12.22 -0.45 0.02
C ALA A 70 -11.11 0.12 -0.86
N ALA A 71 -9.88 0.23 -0.33
CA ALA A 71 -8.70 0.63 -1.11
C ALA A 71 -8.50 -0.28 -2.33
N ASN A 72 -8.55 -1.61 -2.13
CA ASN A 72 -8.40 -2.59 -3.21
C ASN A 72 -9.55 -2.56 -4.23
N ALA A 73 -10.76 -2.15 -3.82
CA ALA A 73 -11.90 -1.98 -4.73
C ALA A 73 -11.80 -0.69 -5.57
N LEU A 74 -11.17 0.36 -5.02
CA LEU A 74 -10.90 1.62 -5.73
C LEU A 74 -9.75 1.45 -6.73
N ASP A 75 -8.66 0.80 -6.30
CA ASP A 75 -7.51 0.50 -7.13
C ASP A 75 -6.90 -0.87 -6.78
N PRO A 76 -7.15 -1.92 -7.58
CA PRO A 76 -6.54 -3.23 -7.39
C PRO A 76 -5.02 -3.26 -7.65
N THR A 77 -4.46 -2.24 -8.29
CA THR A 77 -3.02 -2.13 -8.55
C THR A 77 -2.26 -1.54 -7.36
N TYR A 78 -2.95 -0.87 -6.44
CA TYR A 78 -2.39 -0.34 -5.21
C TYR A 78 -2.03 -1.45 -4.21
N LYS A 79 -0.86 -2.06 -4.39
CA LYS A 79 -0.40 -3.20 -3.60
C LYS A 79 -0.38 -3.01 -2.09
N PRO A 80 -0.04 -1.85 -1.51
CA PRO A 80 0.04 -1.71 -0.05
C PRO A 80 -1.24 -2.18 0.66
N ALA A 81 -2.42 -1.87 0.09
CA ALA A 81 -3.70 -2.33 0.64
C ALA A 81 -3.86 -3.86 0.59
N SER A 82 -3.47 -4.49 -0.52
CA SER A 82 -3.53 -5.95 -0.66
C SER A 82 -2.57 -6.68 0.29
N LYS A 83 -1.34 -6.19 0.41
CA LYS A 83 -0.32 -6.72 1.33
C LYS A 83 -0.77 -6.61 2.79
N ASN A 84 -1.36 -5.48 3.16
CA ASN A 84 -1.90 -5.28 4.50
C ASN A 84 -3.11 -6.19 4.77
N LEU A 85 -4.03 -6.33 3.81
CA LEU A 85 -5.18 -7.23 3.94
C LEU A 85 -4.74 -8.68 4.11
N GLU A 86 -3.80 -9.15 3.28
CA GLU A 86 -3.20 -10.49 3.40
C GLU A 86 -2.57 -10.67 4.77
N ARG A 87 -1.79 -9.68 5.23
CA ARG A 87 -1.12 -9.73 6.54
C ARG A 87 -2.10 -9.88 7.70
N ILE A 88 -3.18 -9.09 7.75
CA ILE A 88 -4.15 -9.17 8.86
C ILE A 88 -5.05 -10.41 8.80
N THR A 89 -5.18 -11.04 7.62
CA THR A 89 -5.99 -12.26 7.43
C THR A 89 -5.17 -13.54 7.51
N SER A 90 -3.84 -13.43 7.57
CA SER A 90 -2.92 -14.55 7.70
C SER A 90 -3.05 -15.24 9.06
N PHE A 91 -2.93 -16.58 9.06
CA PHE A 91 -2.86 -17.39 10.28
C PHE A 91 -1.67 -17.01 11.19
N TYR A 92 -0.65 -16.32 10.64
CA TYR A 92 0.54 -15.91 11.37
C TYR A 92 0.47 -14.47 11.90
N TYR A 93 -0.66 -13.79 11.75
CA TYR A 93 -0.83 -12.42 12.24
C TYR A 93 -0.62 -12.34 13.76
N ARG A 94 0.16 -11.35 14.20
CA ARG A 94 0.41 -11.07 15.63
C ARG A 94 0.38 -9.57 15.88
N VAL A 95 -0.49 -9.15 16.82
CA VAL A 95 -0.66 -7.74 17.21
C VAL A 95 0.66 -7.08 17.65
N GLY A 96 1.57 -7.84 18.29
CA GLY A 96 2.87 -7.32 18.75
C GLY A 96 3.93 -7.13 17.66
N ASN A 97 3.68 -7.56 16.42
CA ASN A 97 4.62 -7.44 15.29
C ASN A 97 3.90 -6.89 14.05
N VAL A 98 3.31 -5.71 14.23
CA VAL A 98 2.61 -4.99 13.17
C VAL A 98 3.61 -4.13 12.42
N ASN A 99 3.85 -4.47 11.16
CA ASN A 99 4.64 -3.67 10.23
C ASN A 99 3.80 -3.43 8.95
N PRO A 100 2.92 -2.42 8.95
CA PRO A 100 2.06 -2.12 7.82
C PRO A 100 2.83 -1.51 6.65
N ASP A 101 2.36 -1.79 5.44
CA ASP A 101 2.81 -1.10 4.23
C ASP A 101 2.01 0.21 4.08
N PHE A 102 2.67 1.35 4.30
CA PHE A 102 2.04 2.66 4.24
C PHE A 102 1.81 3.14 2.80
N GLY A 103 2.47 2.54 1.80
CA GLY A 103 2.45 3.00 0.41
C GLY A 103 3.29 4.25 0.13
N ASP A 104 4.19 4.62 1.04
CA ASP A 104 5.11 5.75 0.88
C ASP A 104 6.44 5.37 0.19
N LYS A 105 6.61 4.08 -0.14
CA LYS A 105 7.78 3.55 -0.83
C LYS A 105 7.39 3.17 -2.26
N PRO A 106 8.28 3.40 -3.24
CA PRO A 106 8.05 2.91 -4.59
C PRO A 106 7.89 1.38 -4.57
N GLU A 107 6.97 0.87 -5.38
CA GLU A 107 6.80 -0.57 -5.52
C GLU A 107 8.05 -1.17 -6.15
N GLU A 108 8.69 -2.10 -5.44
CA GLU A 108 9.78 -2.88 -6.01
C GLU A 108 9.16 -3.90 -6.97
N GLU A 109 9.50 -3.83 -8.25
CA GLU A 109 9.11 -4.86 -9.21
C GLU A 109 9.68 -6.20 -8.75
N GLU A 110 8.79 -7.17 -8.51
CA GLU A 110 9.21 -8.52 -8.20
C GLU A 110 10.08 -9.04 -9.35
N THR A 111 11.34 -9.32 -9.04
CA THR A 111 12.23 -9.93 -10.02
C THR A 111 11.75 -11.35 -10.28
N ILE A 112 10.94 -11.55 -11.33
CA ILE A 112 10.47 -12.88 -11.71
C ILE A 112 11.70 -13.70 -12.09
N PRO A 113 12.06 -14.76 -11.34
CA PRO A 113 13.29 -15.51 -11.57
C PRO A 113 13.12 -16.50 -12.72
N TYR A 114 11.99 -16.45 -13.44
CA TYR A 114 11.66 -17.32 -14.55
C TYR A 114 11.43 -16.49 -15.82
N VAL A 115 11.77 -17.07 -16.96
CA VAL A 115 11.40 -16.61 -18.30
C VAL A 115 10.54 -17.68 -18.97
N ILE A 116 9.60 -17.26 -19.79
CA ILE A 116 8.80 -18.16 -20.62
C ILE A 116 9.46 -18.21 -22.00
N GLU A 117 9.89 -19.38 -22.41
CA GLU A 117 10.40 -19.65 -23.76
C GLU A 117 9.36 -20.46 -24.53
N TYR A 118 9.05 -20.07 -25.76
CA TYR A 118 8.11 -20.80 -26.61
C TYR A 118 8.86 -21.71 -27.56
N ASP A 119 8.42 -22.97 -27.68
CA ASP A 119 8.95 -23.89 -28.68
C ASP A 119 8.30 -23.68 -30.07
N ASP A 120 8.76 -24.43 -31.07
CA ASP A 120 8.24 -24.36 -32.46
C ASP A 120 6.74 -24.72 -32.57
N LYS A 121 6.14 -25.26 -31.50
CA LYS A 121 4.70 -25.56 -31.41
C LYS A 121 3.92 -24.50 -30.63
N ASN A 122 4.55 -23.38 -30.27
CA ASN A 122 4.02 -22.31 -29.43
C ASN A 122 3.66 -22.76 -28.00
N ILE A 123 4.31 -23.81 -27.48
CA ILE A 123 4.15 -24.25 -26.10
C ILE A 123 5.18 -23.52 -25.23
N GLY A 124 4.70 -22.84 -24.17
CA GLY A 124 5.53 -22.09 -23.24
C GLY A 124 6.19 -22.98 -22.18
N HIS A 125 7.51 -22.88 -22.05
CA HIS A 125 8.33 -23.57 -21.05
C HIS A 125 8.92 -22.55 -20.07
N PHE A 126 8.70 -22.77 -18.78
CA PHE A 126 9.27 -21.92 -17.73
C PHE A 126 10.74 -22.32 -17.48
N ARG A 127 11.68 -21.40 -17.75
CA ARG A 127 13.10 -21.57 -17.44
C ARG A 127 13.51 -20.59 -16.35
N ARG A 128 14.26 -21.06 -15.34
CA ARG A 128 14.86 -20.19 -14.33
C ARG A 128 15.98 -19.35 -14.95
N LYS A 129 15.98 -18.04 -14.74
CA LYS A 129 17.08 -17.13 -15.11
C LYS A 129 18.35 -17.59 -14.39
N GLU A 130 19.42 -17.84 -15.14
CA GLU A 130 20.72 -18.14 -14.55
C GLU A 130 21.20 -16.91 -13.77
N GLN A 131 21.63 -17.10 -12.52
CA GLN A 131 22.24 -16.02 -11.74
C GLN A 131 23.58 -15.67 -12.42
N VAL A 132 23.70 -14.46 -12.96
CA VAL A 132 25.01 -13.90 -13.30
C VAL A 132 25.77 -13.79 -11.99
N LYS A 133 26.86 -14.56 -11.90
CA LYS A 133 27.70 -14.72 -10.71
C LYS A 133 28.51 -13.45 -10.43
#